data_AF-A0A937NFE1-F1
#
_entry.id   AF-A0A937NFE1-F1
#
_cell.length_a   1.000
_cell.length_b   1.000
_cell.length_c   1.000
_cell.angle_alpha   90.00
_cell.angle_beta   90.00
_cell.angle_gamma   90.00
#
_symmetry.space_group_name_H-M   'P 1'
#
loop_
_entity.id
_entity.type
_entity.pdbx_description
1 polymer ?
#
loop_
_entity_poly.entity_id
_entity_poly.type
_entity_poly.pdbx_seq_one_letter_code
_entity_poly.pdbx_strand_id
1 'polypeptide(L)'
;EYLKGHWYEAETLCRELLRQSDVDVDTRLMLASLCRHTRRFDEARKELRRLGQTDGGEKWALEVARERELLERAESEPLDDDQTDEDVSIPSVE
;
A
#
# COMPACT_ATOMS: atom_id res chain seq x y z
N GLU A 1 -8.28 15.31 -7.20
CA GLU A 1 -9.44 14.71 -6.49
C GLU A 1 -10.13 13.56 -7.26
N TYR A 2 -9.40 12.72 -8.02
CA TYR A 2 -10.00 11.57 -8.73
C TYR A 2 -9.58 10.21 -8.14
N LEU A 3 -8.40 10.12 -7.50
CA LEU A 3 -7.88 8.86 -6.96
C LEU A 3 -8.50 8.44 -5.62
N LYS A 4 -8.98 9.39 -4.81
CA LYS A 4 -9.53 9.10 -3.46
C LYS A 4 -10.78 8.20 -3.51
N GLY A 5 -11.63 8.37 -4.53
CA GLY A 5 -12.84 7.55 -4.70
C GLY A 5 -12.53 6.10 -5.08
N HIS A 6 -11.49 5.87 -5.88
CA HIS A 6 -11.15 4.54 -6.37
C HIS A 6 -10.48 3.65 -5.31
N TRP A 7 -9.84 4.23 -4.28
CA TRP A 7 -9.23 3.43 -3.20
C TRP A 7 -10.26 2.67 -2.39
N TYR A 8 -11.40 3.29 -2.08
CA TYR A 8 -12.46 2.66 -1.30
C TYR A 8 -13.17 1.55 -2.07
N GLU A 9 -13.38 1.77 -3.37
CA GLU A 9 -13.95 0.76 -4.27
C GLU A 9 -13.00 -0.43 -4.44
N ALA A 10 -11.71 -0.18 -4.65
CA ALA A 10 -10.68 -1.21 -4.73
C ALA A 10 -10.57 -2.01 -3.41
N GLU A 11 -10.62 -1.32 -2.26
CA GLU A 11 -10.63 -1.98 -0.96
C GLU A 11 -11.84 -2.89 -0.79
N THR A 12 -13.03 -2.40 -1.16
CA THR A 12 -14.28 -3.15 -1.05
C THR A 12 -14.21 -4.42 -1.90
N LEU A 13 -13.75 -4.29 -3.15
CA LEU A 13 -13.56 -5.42 -4.05
C LEU A 13 -12.56 -6.43 -3.49
N CYS A 14 -11.41 -5.97 -2.97
CA CYS A 14 -10.42 -6.85 -2.35
C CYS A 14 -11.02 -7.61 -1.15
N ARG A 15 -11.77 -6.93 -0.28
CA ARG A 15 -12.43 -7.58 0.87
C ARG A 15 -13.49 -8.59 0.44
N GLU A 16 -14.21 -8.33 -0.65
CA GLU A 16 -15.20 -9.25 -1.19
C GLU A 16 -14.55 -10.50 -1.80
N LEU A 17 -13.44 -10.34 -2.53
CA LEU A 17 -12.64 -11.44 -3.03
C LEU A 17 -12.09 -12.30 -1.89
N LEU A 18 -11.56 -11.68 -0.83
CA LEU A 18 -11.06 -12.40 0.36
C LEU A 18 -12.16 -13.12 1.15
N ARG A 19 -13.40 -12.66 1.08
CA ARG A 19 -14.55 -13.39 1.66
C ARG A 19 -14.84 -14.68 0.90
N GLN A 20 -14.57 -14.73 -0.40
CA GLN A 20 -14.79 -15.90 -1.24
C GLN A 20 -13.57 -16.84 -1.23
N SER A 21 -12.36 -16.27 -1.13
CA SER A 21 -11.09 -17.00 -1.07
C SER A 21 -10.14 -16.32 -0.09
N ASP A 22 -10.10 -16.83 1.15
CA ASP A 22 -9.25 -16.26 2.22
C ASP A 22 -7.75 -16.48 1.99
N VAL A 23 -7.39 -17.30 1.00
CA VAL A 23 -6.01 -17.72 0.69
C VAL A 23 -5.41 -16.92 -0.46
N ASP A 24 -6.16 -15.98 -1.05
CA ASP A 24 -5.65 -15.19 -2.18
C ASP A 24 -4.59 -14.17 -1.72
N VAL A 25 -3.34 -14.51 -2.01
CA VAL A 25 -2.17 -13.74 -1.60
C VAL A 25 -2.07 -12.41 -2.36
N ASP A 26 -2.36 -12.43 -3.66
CA ASP A 26 -2.27 -11.24 -4.50
C ASP A 26 -3.29 -10.19 -4.03
N THR A 27 -4.50 -10.63 -3.71
CA THR A 27 -5.55 -9.77 -3.17
C THR A 27 -5.20 -9.23 -1.78
N ARG A 28 -4.59 -10.03 -0.90
CA ARG A 28 -4.13 -9.56 0.42
C ARG A 28 -2.99 -8.56 0.33
N LEU A 29 -2.02 -8.76 -0.57
CA LEU A 29 -0.94 -7.80 -0.83
C LEU A 29 -1.50 -6.48 -1.37
N MET A 30 -2.44 -6.55 -2.32
CA MET A 30 -3.13 -5.37 -2.84
C MET A 30 -3.83 -4.59 -1.72
N LEU A 31 -4.55 -5.29 -0.84
CA LEU A 31 -5.24 -4.67 0.31
C LEU A 31 -4.24 -4.00 1.28
N ALA A 32 -3.08 -4.62 1.52
CA ALA A 32 -2.02 -4.04 2.35
C ALA A 32 -1.44 -2.76 1.73
N SER A 33 -1.17 -2.76 0.43
CA SER A 33 -0.68 -1.56 -0.28
C SER A 33 -1.72 -0.44 -0.29
N LEU A 34 -3.00 -0.75 -0.50
CA LEU A 34 -4.10 0.22 -0.40
C LEU A 34 -4.19 0.85 1.00
N CYS A 35 -4.07 0.02 2.05
CA CYS A 35 -4.04 0.48 3.43
C CYS A 35 -2.82 1.38 3.71
N ARG A 36 -1.64 1.08 3.16
CA ARG A 36 -0.45 1.94 3.25
C ARG A 36 -0.68 3.31 2.59
N HIS A 37 -1.26 3.34 1.40
CA HIS A 37 -1.57 4.58 0.68
C HIS A 37 -2.62 5.44 1.40
N THR A 38 -3.55 4.81 2.12
CA THR A 38 -4.57 5.50 2.93
C THR A 38 -4.12 5.76 4.38
N ARG A 39 -2.83 5.54 4.70
CA ARG A 39 -2.22 5.72 6.03
C ARG A 39 -2.82 4.86 7.15
N ARG A 40 -3.51 3.78 6.78
CA ARG A 40 -4.05 2.77 7.68
C ARG A 40 -3.03 1.67 7.94
N PHE A 41 -1.89 2.07 8.50
CA PHE A 41 -0.73 1.19 8.69
C PHE A 41 -1.04 -0.03 9.57
N ASP A 42 -1.91 0.12 10.57
CA ASP A 42 -2.31 -0.99 11.45
C ASP A 42 -3.06 -2.10 10.71
N GLU A 43 -3.92 -1.75 9.76
CA GLU A 43 -4.63 -2.75 8.95
C GLU A 43 -3.71 -3.41 7.95
N ALA A 44 -2.86 -2.64 7.27
CA ALA A 44 -1.84 -3.21 6.39
C ALA A 44 -0.96 -4.23 7.14
N ARG A 45 -0.50 -3.92 8.36
CA ARG A 45 0.25 -4.87 9.21
C ARG A 45 -0.55 -6.12 9.58
N LYS A 46 -1.87 -6.00 9.82
CA LYS A 46 -2.73 -7.14 10.13
C LYS A 46 -2.85 -8.08 8.92
N GLU A 47 -3.07 -7.55 7.72
CA GLU A 47 -3.18 -8.38 6.52
C GLU A 47 -1.85 -9.07 6.18
N LEU A 48 -0.72 -8.37 6.31
CA LEU A 48 0.61 -8.98 6.11
C LEU A 48 0.91 -10.08 7.14
N ARG A 49 0.49 -9.92 8.40
CA ARG A 49 0.62 -10.96 9.42
C ARG A 49 -0.22 -12.19 9.09
N ARG A 50 -1.45 -12.00 8.63
CA ARG A 50 -2.33 -13.11 8.22
C ARG A 50 -1.74 -13.86 7.02
N LEU A 51 -1.15 -13.14 6.07
CA LEU A 51 -0.47 -13.76 4.93
C LEU A 51 0.67 -14.69 5.38
N GLY A 52 1.52 -14.22 6.28
CA GLY A 52 2.64 -15.01 6.82
C GLY A 52 2.22 -16.22 7.66
N GLN A 53 0.96 -16.28 8.10
CA GLN A 53 0.40 -17.41 8.86
C GLN A 53 -0.36 -18.40 7.97
N THR A 54 -0.51 -18.12 6.67
CA THR A 54 -1.24 -18.98 5.74
C THR A 54 -0.33 -20.13 5.28
N ASP A 55 -0.87 -21.34 5.11
CA ASP A 55 -0.11 -22.48 4.57
C ASP A 55 0.45 -22.13 3.18
N GLY A 56 1.78 -22.25 3.02
CA GLY A 56 2.49 -21.79 1.82
C GLY A 56 2.95 -20.32 1.87
N GLY A 57 2.76 -19.62 2.99
CA GLY A 57 3.22 -18.25 3.23
C GLY A 57 4.74 -18.07 3.13
N GLU A 58 5.52 -19.15 3.31
CA GLU A 58 6.97 -19.16 3.09
C GLU A 58 7.36 -18.73 1.67
N LYS A 59 6.54 -19.10 0.67
CA LYS A 59 6.76 -18.72 -0.73
C LYS A 59 6.65 -17.20 -0.93
N TRP A 60 5.90 -16.55 -0.07
CA TRP A 60 5.58 -15.12 -0.13
C TRP A 60 6.27 -14.31 0.96
N ALA A 61 7.20 -14.93 1.69
CA ALA A 61 7.92 -14.29 2.78
C ALA A 61 8.74 -13.09 2.28
N LEU A 62 9.26 -13.16 1.06
CA LEU A 62 10.01 -12.07 0.44
C LEU A 62 9.11 -10.86 0.16
N GLU A 63 7.94 -11.11 -0.42
CA GLU A 63 6.93 -10.09 -0.73
C GLU A 63 6.36 -9.46 0.54
N VAL A 64 6.09 -10.27 1.57
CA VAL A 64 5.67 -9.79 2.89
C VAL A 64 6.74 -8.92 3.55
N ALA A 65 8.00 -9.35 3.50
CA ALA A 65 9.12 -8.59 4.05
C ALA A 65 9.29 -7.25 3.33
N ARG A 66 9.22 -7.27 2.00
CA ARG A 66 9.30 -6.06 1.17
C ARG A 66 8.17 -5.08 1.47
N GLU A 67 6.92 -5.55 1.55
CA GLU A 67 5.79 -4.66 1.83
C GLU A 67 5.83 -4.11 3.26
N ARG A 68 6.36 -4.87 4.22
CA ARG A 68 6.63 -4.39 5.58
C ARG A 68 7.65 -3.25 5.60
N GLU A 69 8.75 -3.39 4.87
CA GLU A 69 9.76 -2.35 4.76
C GLU A 69 9.19 -1.07 4.14
N LEU A 70 8.38 -1.19 3.08
CA LEU A 70 7.67 -0.06 2.48
C LEU A 70 6.70 0.61 3.46
N LEU A 71 6.03 -0.19 4.30
CA LEU A 71 5.12 0.32 5.32
C LEU A 71 5.85 1.08 6.42
N GLU A 72 6.97 0.56 6.92
CA GLU A 72 7.80 1.22 7.93
C GLU A 72 8.39 2.52 7.41
N ARG A 73 8.82 2.53 6.13
CA ARG A 73 9.27 3.75 5.46
C ARG A 73 8.14 4.77 5.33
N ALA A 74 6.96 4.36 4.89
CA ALA A 74 5.81 5.26 4.74
C ALA A 74 5.27 5.81 6.07
N GLU A 75 5.44 5.06 7.17
CA GLU A 75 5.11 5.52 8.53
C GLU A 75 6.16 6.49 9.06
N SER A 76 7.44 6.31 8.67
CA SER A 76 8.55 7.17 9.08
C SER A 76 8.70 8.43 8.23
N GLU A 77 8.21 8.43 6.98
CA GLU A 77 8.17 9.62 6.13
C GLU A 77 7.09 10.60 6.64
N PRO A 78 7.48 11.80 7.12
CA PRO A 78 6.51 12.85 7.43
C PRO A 78 5.74 13.23 6.15
N LEU A 79 4.51 13.71 6.30
CA LEU A 79 3.78 14.35 5.19
C LEU A 79 4.52 15.61 4.79
N ASP A 80 5.53 15.50 3.94
CA ASP A 80 5.95 16.62 3.14
C ASP A 80 4.88 16.80 2.06
N ASP A 81 3.81 17.49 2.44
CA ASP A 81 2.80 18.03 1.53
C ASP A 81 3.34 19.29 0.84
N ASP A 82 4.59 19.24 0.39
CA ASP A 82 5.25 20.30 -0.37
C ASP A 82 5.73 19.73 -1.70
N GLN A 83 4.76 19.41 -2.55
CA GLN A 83 4.95 19.69 -3.97
C GLN A 83 4.91 21.22 -4.12
N THR A 84 5.97 21.91 -3.69
CA THR A 84 6.33 23.16 -4.36
C THR A 84 6.69 22.75 -5.77
N ASP A 85 5.79 23.07 -6.69
CA ASP A 85 6.14 23.45 -8.04
C ASP A 85 7.26 24.51 -7.95
N GLU A 86 8.51 24.10 -7.77
CA GLU A 86 9.66 24.92 -8.15
C GLU A 86 9.68 24.91 -9.67
N ASP A 87 8.86 25.82 -10.21
CA ASP A 87 9.21 26.73 -11.28
C ASP A 87 10.60 26.42 -11.84
N VAL A 88 10.63 25.67 -12.94
CA VAL A 88 11.82 25.54 -13.77
C VAL A 88 12.10 26.94 -14.31
N SER A 89 12.84 27.73 -13.52
CA SER A 89 13.53 28.91 -13.99
C SER A 89 14.51 28.45 -15.06
N ILE A 90 14.05 28.49 -16.30
CA ILE A 90 14.92 28.46 -17.47
C ILE A 90 15.62 29.83 -17.48
N PRO A 91 16.94 29.92 -17.26
CA PRO A 91 17.63 31.16 -17.52
C PRO A 91 17.60 31.39 -19.04
N SER A 92 16.83 32.37 -19.48
CA SER A 92 17.03 32.97 -20.80
C SER A 92 18.43 33.56 -20.83
N VAL A 93 19.30 32.89 -21.57
CA VAL A 93 20.64 33.37 -21.91
C VAL A 93 20.46 34.57 -22.86
N GLU A 94 21.07 35.70 -22.51
CA GLU A 94 21.13 36.93 -23.32
C GLU A 94 21.76 36.72 -24.70
#